data_AF-A0A9E4CAR6-F1
#
_entry.id   AF-A0A9E4CAR6-F1
#
_cell.length_a   1.000
_cell.length_b   1.000
_cell.length_c   1.000
_cell.angle_alpha   90.00
_cell.angle_beta   90.00
_cell.angle_gamma   90.00
#
_symmetry.space_group_name_H-M   'P 1'
#
loop_
_entity.id
_entity.type
_entity.pdbx_description
1 polymer ?
#
loop_
_entity_poly.entity_id
_entity_poly.type
_entity_poly.pdbx_seq_one_letter_code
_entity_poly.pdbx_strand_id
1 'polypeptide(L)'
;RDLHEKPGGAIGCSSIRAIEAYDSGVLYIPTMGAGGSIYSGWAPFNGNQHIYQYLGDGSYFHSGRGAIQSCVQGEVNITFLLLFNGAVALTGGQTPGGQRPVSDVVQELLGLGVVKVGIVSEDPVRYRHLDGERIEVFGLERHAAALEQFKEIAGTTVLILDKECATEKGRRRRRQGLTPDEYVLIDEDICEGCGDCYAQSEGCAALYSVATEFGDKTQVRQAQCAQDGLCIDGECPSFAVVKPAKGTRLRRRRPEPLDELPEPPECAIFAMGRGGTGVVTISHLIAYAAMMEGKYVYLSNNTGLAQKGGPVEAPIVISSAEQPVFNRLFPGEVDLYLGFDLLRASEPDNLKYAAPERTRAFVSTAEIANAEMNRNPRMQPFPDAAQLRALIDRCTSKDNIYLDTYWLAERLFSDTIFANMLLLGAAYQAYKRPPLSKPLS
;
A
#
# COMPACT_ATOMS: atom_id res chain seq x y z
N ARG A 1 17.81 5.86 -3.16
CA ARG A 1 16.94 6.62 -2.23
C ARG A 1 17.50 8.02 -2.05
N ASP A 2 18.21 8.51 -3.06
CA ASP A 2 19.35 9.41 -2.82
C ASP A 2 19.10 10.75 -3.51
N LEU A 3 17.83 11.09 -3.65
CA LEU A 3 17.44 12.37 -4.21
C LEU A 3 17.42 13.38 -3.09
N HIS A 4 18.50 14.14 -2.98
CA HIS A 4 18.61 15.28 -2.07
C HIS A 4 17.69 16.44 -2.47
N GLU A 5 17.20 16.45 -3.72
CA GLU A 5 16.27 17.42 -4.27
C GLU A 5 14.93 16.81 -4.63
N LYS A 6 13.86 17.60 -4.61
CA LYS A 6 12.50 17.11 -4.93
C LYS A 6 12.38 16.90 -6.45
N PRO A 7 12.16 15.65 -6.92
CA PRO A 7 11.98 15.38 -8.34
C PRO A 7 10.58 15.79 -8.84
N GLY A 8 10.42 15.90 -10.14
CA GLY A 8 9.10 15.87 -10.78
C GLY A 8 8.43 14.51 -10.60
N GLY A 9 7.14 14.52 -10.29
CA GLY A 9 6.34 13.30 -10.12
C GLY A 9 5.58 12.91 -11.40
N ALA A 10 4.97 11.73 -11.38
CA ALA A 10 4.13 11.20 -12.45
C ALA A 10 3.01 10.32 -11.87
N ILE A 11 1.99 10.03 -12.67
CA ILE A 11 0.99 9.02 -12.30
C ILE A 11 1.70 7.65 -12.17
N GLY A 12 1.62 7.05 -10.98
CA GLY A 12 2.20 5.76 -10.66
C GLY A 12 2.80 5.73 -9.25
N CYS A 13 3.87 4.95 -9.04
CA CYS A 13 4.50 4.83 -7.73
C CYS A 13 4.96 6.18 -7.14
N SER A 14 5.39 7.12 -7.99
CA SER A 14 5.82 8.46 -7.53
C SER A 14 4.65 9.34 -7.06
N SER A 15 3.40 9.03 -7.43
CA SER A 15 2.21 9.72 -6.88
C SER A 15 2.07 9.54 -5.38
N ILE A 16 2.61 8.44 -4.83
CA ILE A 16 2.64 8.20 -3.38
C ILE A 16 3.46 9.26 -2.66
N ARG A 17 4.53 9.77 -3.30
CA ARG A 17 5.38 10.81 -2.73
C ARG A 17 4.70 12.19 -2.74
N ALA A 18 3.60 12.37 -3.45
CA ALA A 18 2.88 13.65 -3.52
C ALA A 18 1.96 13.90 -2.31
N ILE A 19 1.78 12.91 -1.44
CA ILE A 19 0.94 13.04 -0.23
C ILE A 19 1.71 13.86 0.81
N GLU A 20 0.98 14.69 1.57
CA GLU A 20 1.55 15.52 2.65
C GLU A 20 2.42 14.73 3.62
N ALA A 21 2.03 13.49 3.94
CA ALA A 21 2.82 12.63 4.81
C ALA A 21 4.25 12.42 4.29
N TYR A 22 4.50 12.50 2.99
CA TYR A 22 5.82 12.40 2.39
C TYR A 22 6.48 13.76 2.14
N ASP A 23 6.09 14.80 2.89
CA ASP A 23 6.49 16.20 2.70
C ASP A 23 6.25 16.69 1.26
N SER A 24 5.24 16.15 0.58
CA SER A 24 5.06 16.36 -0.87
C SER A 24 6.40 16.18 -1.61
N GLY A 25 7.05 15.03 -1.40
CA GLY A 25 8.39 14.68 -1.88
C GLY A 25 8.54 14.55 -3.40
N VAL A 26 7.64 15.16 -4.16
CA VAL A 26 7.69 15.46 -5.60
C VAL A 26 7.12 16.87 -5.83
N LEU A 27 7.66 17.61 -6.80
CA LEU A 27 7.23 19.00 -7.06
C LEU A 27 5.81 19.10 -7.65
N TYR A 28 5.37 18.10 -8.41
CA TYR A 28 4.08 18.11 -9.11
C TYR A 28 3.67 16.68 -9.51
N ILE A 29 2.40 16.48 -9.85
CA ILE A 29 1.88 15.27 -10.50
C ILE A 29 1.06 15.69 -11.74
N PRO A 30 1.57 15.47 -12.96
CA PRO A 30 0.82 15.72 -14.18
C PRO A 30 -0.13 14.56 -14.48
N THR A 31 -0.94 14.72 -15.52
CA THR A 31 -1.70 13.62 -16.13
C THR A 31 -0.76 12.53 -16.68
N MET A 32 -1.31 11.34 -16.94
CA MET A 32 -0.52 10.19 -17.39
C MET A 32 0.21 10.50 -18.71
N GLY A 33 1.52 10.28 -18.72
CA GLY A 33 2.38 10.51 -19.88
C GLY A 33 2.91 11.94 -20.03
N ALA A 34 2.48 12.89 -19.19
CA ALA A 34 3.01 14.26 -19.19
C ALA A 34 4.13 14.49 -18.14
N GLY A 35 4.70 13.41 -17.59
CA GLY A 35 5.86 13.49 -16.70
C GLY A 35 7.03 14.16 -17.43
N GLY A 36 7.59 15.23 -16.88
CA GLY A 36 8.69 16.01 -17.46
C GLY A 36 8.21 17.19 -18.32
N SER A 37 7.02 17.10 -18.93
CA SER A 37 6.48 18.19 -19.77
C SER A 37 6.22 19.48 -18.98
N ILE A 38 5.81 19.38 -17.71
CA ILE A 38 5.66 20.55 -16.83
C ILE A 38 7.00 21.28 -16.67
N TYR A 39 8.07 20.53 -16.38
CA TYR A 39 9.39 21.12 -16.22
C TYR A 39 9.96 21.67 -17.53
N SER A 40 9.71 21.02 -18.66
CA SER A 40 10.09 21.53 -19.98
C SER A 40 9.59 22.95 -20.23
N GLY A 41 8.35 23.27 -19.81
CA GLY A 41 7.83 24.63 -19.87
C GLY A 41 8.46 25.61 -18.87
N TRP A 42 9.01 25.11 -17.75
CA TRP A 42 9.62 25.92 -16.70
C TRP A 42 11.12 26.17 -16.92
N ALA A 43 11.84 25.24 -17.54
CA ALA A 43 13.29 25.26 -17.76
C ALA A 43 13.82 26.59 -18.36
N PRO A 44 13.15 27.23 -19.35
CA PRO A 44 13.61 28.52 -19.88
C PRO A 44 13.64 29.66 -18.85
N PHE A 45 12.85 29.57 -17.78
CA PHE A 45 12.69 30.62 -16.77
C PHE A 45 13.56 30.42 -15.53
N ASN A 46 14.21 29.27 -15.38
CA ASN A 46 15.13 28.98 -14.25
C ASN A 46 16.60 28.80 -14.70
N GLY A 47 16.93 29.19 -15.94
CA GLY A 47 18.27 29.02 -16.49
C GLY A 47 18.59 27.58 -16.89
N ASN A 48 17.57 26.77 -17.18
CA ASN A 48 17.67 25.35 -17.53
C ASN A 48 18.44 24.56 -16.46
N GLN A 49 18.09 24.76 -15.18
CA GLN A 49 18.67 23.96 -14.11
C GLN A 49 18.32 22.47 -14.31
N HIS A 50 19.11 21.57 -13.73
CA HIS A 50 18.80 20.15 -13.77
C HIS A 50 17.60 19.80 -12.88
N ILE A 51 16.81 18.80 -13.28
CA ILE A 51 15.86 18.12 -12.39
C ILE A 51 15.83 16.61 -12.66
N TYR A 52 15.52 15.82 -11.64
CA TYR A 52 15.05 14.45 -11.83
C TYR A 52 13.53 14.37 -12.07
N GLN A 53 13.09 13.43 -12.90
CA GLN A 53 11.68 13.22 -13.19
C GLN A 53 11.32 11.74 -13.14
N TYR A 54 10.43 11.34 -12.23
CA TYR A 54 9.92 9.98 -12.22
C TYR A 54 9.03 9.69 -13.42
N LEU A 55 9.18 8.51 -14.02
CA LEU A 55 8.29 7.98 -15.04
C LEU A 55 8.14 6.47 -14.84
N GLY A 56 6.92 5.96 -14.72
CA GLY A 56 6.70 4.51 -14.66
C GLY A 56 6.73 3.86 -16.03
N ASP A 57 7.14 2.59 -16.12
CA ASP A 57 7.08 1.80 -17.36
C ASP A 57 5.68 1.79 -18.00
N GLY A 58 4.61 1.60 -17.22
CA GLY A 58 3.23 1.70 -17.72
C GLY A 58 2.91 3.04 -18.37
N SER A 59 3.38 4.15 -17.77
CA SER A 59 3.23 5.48 -18.37
C SER A 59 4.08 5.64 -19.63
N TYR A 60 5.32 5.15 -19.61
CA TYR A 60 6.23 5.19 -20.74
C TYR A 60 5.65 4.47 -21.97
N PHE A 61 5.15 3.24 -21.79
CA PHE A 61 4.58 2.45 -22.90
C PHE A 61 3.22 2.97 -23.39
N HIS A 62 2.47 3.67 -22.55
CA HIS A 62 1.18 4.26 -22.90
C HIS A 62 1.31 5.60 -23.65
N SER A 63 1.92 6.62 -23.03
CA SER A 63 1.97 7.99 -23.59
C SER A 63 3.21 8.80 -23.22
N GLY A 64 4.10 8.28 -22.36
CA GLY A 64 5.23 9.02 -21.78
C GLY A 64 6.40 9.28 -22.72
N ARG A 65 6.51 8.56 -23.85
CA ARG A 65 7.57 8.77 -24.85
C ARG A 65 7.58 10.19 -25.42
N GLY A 66 6.40 10.76 -25.66
CA GLY A 66 6.26 12.11 -26.19
C GLY A 66 6.82 13.17 -25.24
N ALA A 67 6.72 12.96 -23.93
CA ALA A 67 7.28 13.88 -22.95
C ALA A 67 8.82 13.87 -22.94
N ILE A 68 9.43 12.69 -23.10
CA ILE A 68 10.89 12.57 -23.25
C ILE A 68 11.34 13.28 -24.53
N GLN A 69 10.67 13.00 -25.66
CA GLN A 69 11.00 13.62 -26.94
C GLN A 69 10.88 15.15 -26.87
N SER A 70 9.85 15.67 -26.22
CA SER A 70 9.67 17.12 -26.01
C SER A 70 10.81 17.74 -25.20
N CYS A 71 11.28 17.06 -24.14
CA CYS A 71 12.43 17.53 -23.36
C CYS A 71 13.73 17.51 -24.17
N VAL A 72 13.94 16.47 -24.99
CA VAL A 72 15.08 16.40 -25.91
C VAL A 72 15.06 17.57 -26.91
N GLN A 73 13.91 17.83 -27.55
CA GLN A 73 13.76 18.95 -28.50
C GLN A 73 13.96 20.32 -27.85
N GLY A 74 13.58 20.46 -26.57
CA GLY A 74 13.79 21.67 -25.79
C GLY A 74 15.17 21.79 -25.16
N GLU A 75 16.09 20.84 -25.41
CA GLU A 75 17.42 20.78 -24.80
C GLU A 75 17.38 20.91 -23.26
N VAL A 76 16.33 20.34 -22.65
CA VAL A 76 16.07 20.47 -21.22
C VAL A 76 17.08 19.63 -20.44
N ASN A 77 17.70 20.23 -19.41
CA ASN A 77 18.55 19.53 -18.45
C ASN A 77 17.67 18.72 -17.49
N ILE A 78 17.47 17.45 -17.79
CA ILE A 78 16.55 16.58 -17.04
C ILE A 78 17.00 15.13 -17.09
N THR A 79 16.95 14.44 -15.94
CA THR A 79 17.14 12.99 -15.88
C THR A 79 15.82 12.31 -15.58
N PHE A 80 15.31 11.52 -16.53
CA PHE A 80 14.15 10.67 -16.27
C PHE A 80 14.56 9.43 -15.48
N LEU A 81 13.92 9.21 -14.34
CA LEU A 81 14.00 7.99 -13.56
C LEU A 81 12.89 7.05 -14.03
N LEU A 82 13.21 6.21 -15.02
CA LEU A 82 12.28 5.27 -15.61
C LEU A 82 12.18 4.02 -14.70
N LEU A 83 11.09 3.94 -13.93
CA LEU A 83 10.80 2.84 -13.02
C LEU A 83 10.32 1.63 -13.84
N PHE A 84 11.24 0.70 -14.12
CA PHE A 84 10.99 -0.49 -14.93
C PHE A 84 10.79 -1.69 -14.01
N ASN A 85 9.54 -1.94 -13.61
CA ASN A 85 9.21 -2.87 -12.53
C ASN A 85 8.24 -3.98 -12.94
N GLY A 86 7.79 -3.97 -14.19
CA GLY A 86 6.97 -5.02 -14.81
C GLY A 86 5.51 -5.03 -14.37
N ALA A 87 5.07 -4.02 -13.62
CA ALA A 87 3.71 -3.92 -13.11
C ALA A 87 3.22 -2.47 -13.15
N VAL A 88 2.06 -2.25 -13.78
CA VAL A 88 1.41 -0.95 -13.76
C VAL A 88 1.04 -0.61 -12.32
N ALA A 89 1.64 0.46 -11.82
CA ALA A 89 1.38 0.92 -10.47
C ALA A 89 -0.11 1.25 -10.28
N LEU A 90 -0.63 0.98 -9.09
CA LEU A 90 -2.00 1.33 -8.67
C LEU A 90 -3.14 0.60 -9.39
N THR A 91 -2.85 -0.40 -10.23
CA THR A 91 -3.88 -1.20 -10.93
C THR A 91 -4.08 -2.60 -10.34
N GLY A 92 -3.44 -2.89 -9.20
CA GLY A 92 -3.48 -4.22 -8.60
C GLY A 92 -2.52 -5.23 -9.23
N GLY A 93 -1.57 -4.80 -10.06
CA GLY A 93 -0.52 -5.65 -10.64
C GLY A 93 -0.74 -6.01 -12.11
N GLN A 94 -1.47 -5.18 -12.87
CA GLN A 94 -1.62 -5.40 -14.32
C GLN A 94 -0.26 -5.29 -15.02
N THR A 95 -0.04 -6.08 -16.05
CA THR A 95 1.17 -5.99 -16.88
C THR A 95 1.13 -4.73 -17.76
N PRO A 96 2.23 -3.98 -17.88
CA PRO A 96 2.30 -2.84 -18.79
C PRO A 96 2.06 -3.28 -20.25
N GLY A 97 1.05 -2.70 -20.89
CA GLY A 97 0.71 -3.02 -22.28
C GLY A 97 1.83 -2.62 -23.24
N GLY A 98 2.27 -3.53 -24.10
CA GLY A 98 3.32 -3.26 -25.10
C GLY A 98 4.73 -3.10 -24.51
N GLN A 99 4.97 -3.58 -23.29
CA GLN A 99 6.31 -3.59 -22.69
C GLN A 99 7.29 -4.40 -23.54
N ARG A 100 8.44 -3.80 -23.84
CA ARG A 100 9.56 -4.42 -24.56
C ARG A 100 10.76 -4.61 -23.62
N PRO A 101 11.71 -5.51 -23.96
CA PRO A 101 12.96 -5.66 -23.22
C PRO A 101 13.69 -4.33 -23.02
N VAL A 102 14.44 -4.21 -21.93
CA VAL A 102 15.26 -3.02 -21.61
C VAL A 102 16.21 -2.66 -22.75
N SER A 103 16.78 -3.65 -23.45
CA SER A 103 17.63 -3.42 -24.64
C SER A 103 16.94 -2.57 -25.71
N ASP A 104 15.68 -2.88 -26.01
CA ASP A 104 14.90 -2.18 -27.06
C ASP A 104 14.51 -0.78 -26.60
N VAL A 105 14.19 -0.64 -25.31
CA VAL A 105 13.92 0.65 -24.67
C VAL A 105 15.15 1.56 -24.74
N VAL A 106 16.34 1.04 -24.45
CA VAL A 106 17.59 1.79 -24.56
C VAL A 106 17.81 2.29 -25.99
N GLN A 107 17.65 1.42 -26.99
CA GLN A 107 17.81 1.82 -28.40
C GLN A 107 16.78 2.88 -28.81
N GLU A 108 15.53 2.75 -28.38
CA GLU A 108 14.49 3.76 -28.62
C GLU A 108 14.85 5.10 -27.99
N LEU A 109 15.28 5.13 -26.73
CA LEU A 109 15.66 6.36 -26.03
C LEU A 109 16.83 7.06 -26.74
N LEU A 110 17.84 6.31 -27.16
CA LEU A 110 18.97 6.85 -27.94
C LEU A 110 18.49 7.40 -29.30
N GLY A 111 17.56 6.71 -29.95
CA GLY A 111 16.93 7.15 -31.20
C GLY A 111 16.05 8.40 -31.06
N LEU A 112 15.45 8.62 -29.88
CA LEU A 112 14.74 9.86 -29.54
C LEU A 112 15.70 11.04 -29.30
N GLY A 113 17.00 10.80 -29.15
CA GLY A 113 18.03 11.82 -28.92
C GLY A 113 18.41 12.03 -27.45
N VAL A 114 18.05 11.11 -26.55
CA VAL A 114 18.51 11.12 -25.14
C VAL A 114 20.04 11.06 -25.10
N VAL A 115 20.70 12.00 -24.44
CA VAL A 115 22.16 12.17 -24.46
C VAL A 115 22.88 10.92 -23.94
N LYS A 116 22.45 10.43 -22.76
CA LYS A 116 23.00 9.26 -22.09
C LYS A 116 21.90 8.45 -21.42
N VAL A 117 22.02 7.13 -21.48
CA VAL A 117 21.13 6.17 -20.80
C VAL A 117 21.93 5.41 -19.75
N GLY A 118 21.40 5.29 -18.54
CA GLY A 118 21.96 4.42 -17.50
C GLY A 118 20.97 3.31 -17.15
N ILE A 119 21.49 2.15 -16.78
CA ILE A 119 20.69 1.02 -16.32
C ILE A 119 21.14 0.66 -14.91
N VAL A 120 20.26 0.80 -13.93
CA VAL A 120 20.52 0.38 -12.54
C VAL A 120 19.68 -0.87 -12.27
N SER A 121 20.33 -2.00 -11.93
CA SER A 121 19.64 -3.30 -11.80
C SER A 121 20.12 -4.14 -10.61
N GLU A 122 19.25 -5.03 -10.12
CA GLU A 122 19.60 -6.12 -9.19
C GLU A 122 20.53 -7.16 -9.86
N ASP A 123 20.47 -7.29 -11.20
CA ASP A 123 21.32 -8.18 -12.00
C ASP A 123 21.98 -7.40 -13.15
N PRO A 124 23.02 -6.60 -12.85
CA PRO A 124 23.69 -5.78 -13.86
C PRO A 124 24.43 -6.63 -14.91
N VAL A 125 24.78 -7.89 -14.60
CA VAL A 125 25.50 -8.79 -15.52
C VAL A 125 24.69 -9.02 -16.79
N ARG A 126 23.35 -9.09 -16.67
CA ARG A 126 22.42 -9.21 -17.79
C ARG A 126 22.58 -8.11 -18.84
N TYR A 127 22.99 -6.90 -18.44
CA TYR A 127 23.05 -5.73 -19.33
C TYR A 127 24.46 -5.30 -19.70
N ARG A 128 25.52 -5.92 -19.16
CA ARG A 128 26.92 -5.54 -19.44
C ARG A 128 27.28 -5.47 -20.92
N HIS A 129 26.62 -6.27 -21.76
CA HIS A 129 26.83 -6.26 -23.21
C HIS A 129 26.30 -5.00 -23.92
N LEU A 130 25.49 -4.18 -23.23
CA LEU A 130 24.98 -2.89 -23.73
C LEU A 130 25.88 -1.71 -23.36
N ASP A 131 26.84 -1.91 -22.44
CA ASP A 131 27.72 -0.86 -21.93
C ASP A 131 28.55 -0.23 -23.05
N GLY A 132 28.72 1.09 -23.05
CA GLY A 132 29.36 1.82 -24.14
C GLY A 132 29.43 3.33 -23.91
N GLU A 133 29.71 4.10 -24.98
CA GLU A 133 29.91 5.54 -24.86
C GLU A 133 28.68 6.30 -24.32
N ARG A 134 27.48 5.91 -24.78
CA ARG A 134 26.20 6.54 -24.41
C ARG A 134 25.33 5.71 -23.46
N ILE A 135 25.81 4.54 -23.03
CA ILE A 135 25.08 3.62 -22.17
C ILE A 135 26.00 3.22 -21.02
N GLU A 136 25.55 3.32 -19.77
CA GLU A 136 26.32 2.87 -18.62
C GLU A 136 25.49 1.96 -17.70
N VAL A 137 26.07 0.85 -17.25
CA VAL A 137 25.38 -0.15 -16.42
C VAL A 137 25.89 -0.13 -14.98
N PHE A 138 24.96 -0.01 -14.03
CA PHE A 138 25.21 0.08 -12.60
C PHE A 138 24.53 -1.06 -11.84
N GLY A 139 25.20 -1.57 -10.81
CA GLY A 139 24.54 -2.34 -9.76
C GLY A 139 23.74 -1.43 -8.83
N LEU A 140 22.81 -2.00 -8.06
CA LEU A 140 22.00 -1.25 -7.08
C LEU A 140 22.84 -0.47 -6.07
N GLU A 141 23.98 -1.00 -5.66
CA GLU A 141 24.91 -0.38 -4.71
C GLU A 141 25.52 0.93 -5.23
N ARG A 142 25.51 1.14 -6.55
CA ARG A 142 26.00 2.36 -7.21
C ARG A 142 24.87 3.32 -7.61
N HIS A 143 23.63 3.09 -7.17
CA HIS A 143 22.48 3.93 -7.53
C HIS A 143 22.68 5.41 -7.19
N ALA A 144 23.17 5.73 -5.98
CA ALA A 144 23.46 7.11 -5.57
C ALA A 144 24.49 7.78 -6.48
N ALA A 145 25.59 7.07 -6.77
CA ALA A 145 26.64 7.56 -7.66
C ALA A 145 26.12 7.78 -9.10
N ALA A 146 25.25 6.90 -9.59
CA ALA A 146 24.62 7.04 -10.89
C ALA A 146 23.71 8.27 -10.95
N LEU A 147 22.96 8.57 -9.88
CA LEU A 147 22.14 9.78 -9.78
C LEU A 147 23.02 11.03 -9.90
N GLU A 148 24.04 11.18 -9.05
CA GLU A 148 24.94 12.34 -9.05
C GLU A 148 25.66 12.50 -10.39
N GLN A 149 26.15 11.40 -10.97
CA GLN A 149 26.82 11.44 -12.26
C GLN A 149 25.88 11.92 -13.38
N PHE A 150 24.62 11.47 -13.39
CA PHE A 150 23.66 11.85 -14.43
C PHE A 150 23.13 13.29 -14.27
N LYS A 151 23.22 13.84 -13.05
CA LYS A 151 22.90 15.24 -12.74
C LYS A 151 23.77 16.22 -13.50
N GLU A 152 25.07 15.90 -13.59
CA GLU A 152 26.09 16.77 -14.19
C GLU A 152 26.07 16.75 -15.73
N ILE A 153 25.23 15.91 -16.34
CA ILE A 153 25.14 15.78 -17.80
C ILE A 153 24.11 16.77 -18.33
N ALA A 154 24.57 17.73 -19.14
CA ALA A 154 23.68 18.63 -19.87
C ALA A 154 22.81 17.88 -20.89
N GLY A 155 21.58 18.35 -21.04
CA GLY A 155 20.53 17.78 -21.88
C GLY A 155 19.69 16.71 -21.18
N THR A 156 18.86 16.05 -21.97
CA THR A 156 17.95 15.02 -21.46
C THR A 156 18.66 13.67 -21.35
N THR A 157 18.69 13.11 -20.15
CA THR A 157 19.23 11.77 -19.84
C THR A 157 18.15 10.86 -19.24
N VAL A 158 18.40 9.55 -19.23
CA VAL A 158 17.47 8.57 -18.64
C VAL A 158 18.22 7.56 -17.79
N LEU A 159 17.78 7.35 -16.56
CA LEU A 159 18.17 6.23 -15.71
C LEU A 159 17.01 5.23 -15.65
N ILE A 160 17.21 4.06 -16.26
CA ILE A 160 16.30 2.92 -16.18
C ILE A 160 16.59 2.19 -14.87
N LEU A 161 15.60 2.17 -13.98
CA LEU A 161 15.65 1.47 -12.70
C LEU A 161 14.94 0.12 -12.86
N ASP A 162 15.70 -0.92 -13.22
CA ASP A 162 15.19 -2.27 -13.46
C ASP A 162 15.16 -3.09 -12.17
N LYS A 163 13.99 -3.13 -11.55
CA LYS A 163 13.74 -3.89 -10.33
C LYS A 163 12.28 -4.30 -10.24
N GLU A 164 12.02 -5.59 -10.05
CA GLU A 164 10.66 -6.14 -9.89
C GLU A 164 9.88 -5.39 -8.81
N CYS A 165 8.61 -5.08 -9.09
CA CYS A 165 7.70 -4.48 -8.12
C CYS A 165 7.69 -5.28 -6.80
N ALA A 166 8.05 -4.64 -5.68
CA ALA A 166 8.16 -5.28 -4.37
C ALA A 166 6.85 -5.97 -3.94
N THR A 167 5.70 -5.36 -4.24
CA THR A 167 4.38 -5.93 -3.92
C THR A 167 4.13 -7.22 -4.70
N GLU A 168 4.42 -7.24 -6.01
CA GLU A 168 4.22 -8.43 -6.85
C GLU A 168 5.24 -9.53 -6.54
N LYS A 169 6.51 -9.17 -6.27
CA LYS A 169 7.54 -10.07 -5.75
C LYS A 169 7.07 -10.79 -4.49
N GLY A 170 6.50 -10.04 -3.53
CA GLY A 170 5.93 -10.58 -2.30
C GLY A 170 4.69 -11.47 -2.51
N ARG A 171 3.82 -11.12 -3.47
CA ARG A 171 2.65 -11.96 -3.83
C ARG A 171 3.06 -13.27 -4.49
N ARG A 172 4.00 -13.20 -5.44
CA ARG A 172 4.56 -14.36 -6.14
C ARG A 172 5.22 -15.34 -5.17
N ARG A 173 6.10 -14.85 -4.29
CA ARG A 173 6.75 -15.68 -3.25
C ARG A 173 5.73 -16.37 -2.35
N ARG A 174 4.69 -15.66 -1.90
CA ARG A 174 3.60 -16.22 -1.09
C ARG A 174 2.84 -17.33 -1.81
N ARG A 175 2.48 -17.13 -3.10
CA ARG A 175 1.80 -18.16 -3.91
C ARG A 175 2.66 -19.41 -4.10
N GLN A 176 3.97 -19.24 -4.19
CA GLN A 176 4.93 -20.35 -4.31
C GLN A 176 5.25 -21.01 -2.95
N GLY A 177 4.76 -20.47 -1.83
CA GLY A 177 5.09 -20.95 -0.49
C GLY A 177 6.56 -20.73 -0.11
N LEU A 178 7.24 -19.79 -0.77
CA LEU A 178 8.62 -19.43 -0.47
C LEU A 178 8.67 -18.54 0.77
N THR A 179 9.51 -18.92 1.74
CA THR A 179 9.80 -18.13 2.93
C THR A 179 11.06 -17.29 2.72
N PRO A 180 11.17 -16.11 3.34
CA PRO A 180 12.43 -15.37 3.42
C PRO A 180 13.56 -16.22 4.00
N ASP A 181 14.78 -16.02 3.48
CA ASP A 181 16.00 -16.64 4.00
C ASP A 181 16.51 -15.96 5.29
N GLU A 182 16.10 -14.71 5.48
CA GLU A 182 16.47 -13.85 6.60
C GLU A 182 15.22 -13.12 7.10
N TYR A 183 15.16 -12.91 8.41
CA TYR A 183 14.11 -12.16 9.09
C TYR A 183 14.73 -11.02 9.89
N VAL A 184 14.22 -9.82 9.67
CA VAL A 184 14.58 -8.61 10.41
C VAL A 184 13.70 -8.51 11.66
N LEU A 185 14.33 -8.46 12.83
CA LEU A 185 13.69 -8.36 14.14
C LEU A 185 14.22 -7.15 14.89
N ILE A 186 13.43 -6.64 15.83
CA ILE A 186 13.86 -5.62 16.78
C ILE A 186 13.76 -6.21 18.19
N ASP A 187 14.85 -6.16 18.94
CA ASP A 187 14.89 -6.50 20.36
C ASP A 187 14.31 -5.34 21.18
N GLU A 188 13.18 -5.60 21.83
CA GLU A 188 12.43 -4.61 22.62
C GLU A 188 13.18 -4.18 23.89
N ASP A 189 14.08 -5.02 24.41
CA ASP A 189 14.88 -4.73 25.60
C ASP A 189 15.99 -3.71 25.29
N ILE A 190 16.45 -3.67 24.04
CA ILE A 190 17.48 -2.73 23.55
C ILE A 190 16.84 -1.51 22.90
N CYS A 191 15.66 -1.65 22.30
CA CYS A 191 14.99 -0.56 21.60
C CYS A 191 14.69 0.62 22.51
N GLU A 192 14.97 1.84 22.06
CA GLU A 192 14.66 3.08 22.79
C GLU A 192 13.41 3.81 22.23
N GLY A 193 12.74 3.25 21.21
CA GLY A 193 11.64 3.93 20.53
C GLY A 193 12.07 5.26 19.90
N CYS A 194 13.31 5.34 19.38
CA CYS A 194 13.88 6.57 18.83
C CYS A 194 13.23 7.02 17.52
N GLY A 195 12.70 6.07 16.75
CA GLY A 195 12.06 6.33 15.46
C GLY A 195 13.01 6.38 14.25
N ASP A 196 14.31 6.19 14.43
CA ASP A 196 15.28 6.20 13.31
C ASP A 196 14.91 5.15 12.24
N CYS A 197 14.55 3.93 12.65
CA CYS A 197 14.06 2.89 11.74
C CYS A 197 12.86 3.34 10.87
N TYR A 198 11.98 4.20 11.39
CA TYR A 198 10.89 4.79 10.62
C TYR A 198 11.39 5.86 9.65
N ALA A 199 12.32 6.72 10.07
CA ALA A 199 12.94 7.72 9.22
C ALA A 199 13.70 7.07 8.06
N GLN A 200 14.57 6.09 8.34
CA GLN A 200 15.31 5.33 7.33
C GLN A 200 14.38 4.61 6.37
N SER A 201 13.23 4.11 6.84
CA SER A 201 12.30 3.35 6.02
C SER A 201 11.16 4.17 5.40
N GLU A 202 11.18 5.51 5.56
CA GLU A 202 10.15 6.44 5.06
C GLU A 202 8.74 6.09 5.59
N GLY A 203 8.64 5.77 6.88
CA GLY A 203 7.41 5.36 7.55
C GLY A 203 6.94 3.98 7.09
N CYS A 204 7.81 2.96 7.19
CA CYS A 204 7.46 1.59 6.81
C CYS A 204 6.19 1.11 7.50
N ALA A 205 5.24 0.61 6.72
CA ALA A 205 3.95 0.11 7.23
C ALA A 205 4.09 -1.19 8.04
N ALA A 206 5.21 -1.91 7.91
CA ALA A 206 5.46 -3.12 8.70
C ALA A 206 6.04 -2.81 10.09
N LEU A 207 6.50 -1.59 10.36
CA LEU A 207 6.94 -1.17 11.69
C LEU A 207 5.74 -0.69 12.50
N TYR A 208 5.67 -1.05 13.78
CA TYR A 208 4.60 -0.61 14.69
C TYR A 208 5.16 -0.38 16.11
N SER A 209 4.47 0.50 16.86
CA SER A 209 4.79 0.76 18.26
C SER A 209 4.21 -0.35 19.15
N VAL A 210 4.95 -0.72 20.19
CA VAL A 210 4.56 -1.68 21.22
C VAL A 210 4.80 -1.04 22.58
N ALA A 211 3.76 -0.97 23.41
CA ALA A 211 3.89 -0.51 24.78
C ALA A 211 4.57 -1.58 25.65
N THR A 212 5.65 -1.21 26.34
CA THR A 212 6.37 -2.07 27.28
C THR A 212 6.50 -1.38 28.65
N GLU A 213 6.95 -2.10 29.66
CA GLU A 213 7.25 -1.51 30.98
C GLU A 213 8.38 -0.46 30.92
N PHE A 214 9.22 -0.50 29.88
CA PHE A 214 10.30 0.45 29.63
C PHE A 214 9.93 1.56 28.62
N GLY A 215 8.62 1.79 28.43
CA GLY A 215 8.08 2.77 27.48
C GLY A 215 7.76 2.17 26.11
N ASP A 216 7.45 3.04 25.16
CA ASP A 216 7.11 2.64 23.79
C ASP A 216 8.34 2.15 23.02
N LYS A 217 8.23 0.97 22.43
CA LYS A 217 9.26 0.29 21.63
C LYS A 217 8.78 0.12 20.20
N THR A 218 9.70 -0.10 19.26
CA THR A 218 9.34 -0.43 17.89
C THR A 218 9.47 -1.92 17.64
N GLN A 219 8.51 -2.50 16.93
CA GLN A 219 8.57 -3.90 16.50
C GLN A 219 8.22 -4.04 15.01
N VAL A 220 8.60 -5.18 14.41
CA VAL A 220 8.37 -5.51 12.99
C VAL A 220 7.24 -6.54 12.85
N ARG A 221 6.16 -6.18 12.15
CA ARG A 221 5.09 -7.12 11.75
C ARG A 221 5.61 -8.06 10.67
N GLN A 222 6.06 -9.25 11.07
CA GLN A 222 6.71 -10.22 10.17
C GLN A 222 5.84 -10.64 8.98
N ALA A 223 4.53 -10.72 9.16
CA ALA A 223 3.59 -11.07 8.09
C ALA A 223 3.44 -9.97 7.01
N GLN A 224 3.78 -8.72 7.34
CA GLN A 224 3.70 -7.58 6.42
C GLN A 224 5.08 -7.15 5.87
N CYS A 225 6.17 -7.50 6.56
CA CYS A 225 7.52 -7.13 6.18
C CYS A 225 7.95 -7.83 4.88
N ALA A 226 8.47 -7.06 3.92
CA ALA A 226 9.05 -7.58 2.68
C ALA A 226 10.46 -8.18 2.87
N GLN A 227 11.06 -7.99 4.06
CA GLN A 227 12.43 -8.39 4.39
C GLN A 227 13.47 -7.81 3.43
N ASP A 228 13.31 -6.53 3.08
CA ASP A 228 14.23 -5.79 2.21
C ASP A 228 15.34 -5.04 2.98
N GLY A 229 15.34 -5.14 4.31
CA GLY A 229 16.40 -4.60 5.19
C GLY A 229 16.41 -3.08 5.30
N LEU A 230 15.40 -2.40 4.74
CA LEU A 230 15.42 -0.96 4.49
C LEU A 230 15.43 -0.08 5.74
N CYS A 231 15.01 -0.64 6.87
CA CYS A 231 15.02 0.01 8.17
C CYS A 231 16.34 -0.17 8.93
N ILE A 232 17.22 -1.06 8.46
CA ILE A 232 18.52 -1.40 9.07
C ILE A 232 19.64 -0.49 8.53
N ASP A 233 19.39 0.31 7.50
CA ASP A 233 20.41 1.22 6.95
C ASP A 233 20.92 2.25 7.99
N GLY A 234 20.24 2.41 9.12
CA GLY A 234 20.71 3.18 10.28
C GLY A 234 21.53 2.36 11.28
N GLU A 235 22.32 3.03 12.13
CA GLU A 235 23.15 2.40 13.16
C GLU A 235 22.36 2.09 14.44
N CYS A 236 21.27 1.31 14.33
CA CYS A 236 20.45 0.97 15.48
C CYS A 236 20.86 -0.37 16.11
N PRO A 237 21.30 -0.41 17.39
CA PRO A 237 21.80 -1.63 18.02
C PRO A 237 20.72 -2.66 18.35
N SER A 238 19.43 -2.30 18.26
CA SER A 238 18.32 -3.21 18.56
C SER A 238 17.98 -4.16 17.42
N PHE A 239 18.54 -4.00 16.22
CA PHE A 239 18.25 -4.89 15.10
C PHE A 239 18.95 -6.24 15.23
N ALA A 240 18.18 -7.30 14.98
CA ALA A 240 18.71 -8.65 14.82
C ALA A 240 18.25 -9.22 13.47
N VAL A 241 19.20 -9.70 12.66
CA VAL A 241 18.90 -10.43 11.43
C VAL A 241 19.07 -11.92 11.69
N VAL A 242 17.96 -12.65 11.65
CA VAL A 242 17.95 -14.08 11.96
C VAL A 242 17.79 -14.90 10.69
N LYS A 243 18.71 -15.87 10.53
CA LYS A 243 18.61 -16.94 9.53
C LYS A 243 17.97 -18.15 10.18
N PRO A 244 16.71 -18.51 9.84
CA PRO A 244 16.12 -19.71 10.39
C PRO A 244 16.90 -20.94 9.92
N ALA A 245 17.09 -21.91 10.82
CA ALA A 245 17.64 -23.21 10.43
C ALA A 245 16.74 -23.85 9.37
N LYS A 246 17.35 -24.56 8.40
CA LYS A 246 16.59 -25.24 7.34
C LYS A 246 15.48 -26.11 7.94
N GLY A 247 14.26 -25.94 7.44
CA GLY A 247 13.08 -26.68 7.91
C GLY A 247 12.35 -26.05 9.11
N THR A 248 12.88 -24.97 9.70
CA THR A 248 12.15 -24.20 10.71
C THR A 248 10.95 -23.53 10.06
N ARG A 249 9.75 -23.84 10.57
CA ARG A 249 8.50 -23.19 10.17
C ARG A 249 7.76 -22.74 11.42
N LEU A 250 7.08 -21.60 11.34
CA LEU A 250 6.15 -21.19 12.41
C LEU A 250 5.05 -22.24 12.56
N ARG A 251 4.83 -22.71 13.80
CA ARG A 251 3.81 -23.72 14.10
C ARG A 251 2.43 -23.10 13.99
N ARG A 252 1.76 -23.31 12.87
CA ARG A 252 0.34 -22.96 12.71
C ARG A 252 -0.51 -23.86 13.59
N ARG A 253 -1.32 -23.29 14.48
CA ARG A 253 -2.35 -24.07 15.16
C ARG A 253 -3.50 -24.26 14.18
N ARG A 254 -4.14 -25.43 14.25
CA ARG A 254 -5.41 -25.66 13.58
C ARG A 254 -6.48 -25.51 14.67
N PRO A 255 -7.27 -24.43 14.66
CA PRO A 255 -8.42 -24.37 15.54
C PRO A 255 -9.35 -25.55 15.24
N GLU A 256 -10.07 -25.99 16.25
CA GLU A 256 -11.11 -27.01 16.05
C GLU A 256 -12.19 -26.45 15.12
N PRO A 257 -12.80 -27.31 14.28
CA PRO A 257 -13.95 -26.89 13.48
C PRO A 257 -15.04 -26.36 14.40
N LEU A 258 -15.71 -25.29 13.97
CA LEU A 258 -16.94 -24.86 14.60
C LEU A 258 -18.05 -25.83 14.17
N ASP A 259 -18.94 -26.18 15.10
CA ASP A 259 -20.14 -26.98 14.85
C ASP A 259 -21.19 -26.14 14.07
N GLU A 260 -22.49 -26.36 14.33
CA GLU A 260 -23.59 -25.67 13.66
C GLU A 260 -23.44 -24.12 13.69
N LEU A 261 -23.41 -23.51 12.51
CA LEU A 261 -23.37 -22.05 12.35
C LEU A 261 -24.79 -21.50 12.09
N PRO A 262 -25.11 -20.28 12.57
CA PRO A 262 -26.41 -19.66 12.33
C PRO A 262 -26.56 -19.19 10.87
N GLU A 263 -27.79 -19.20 10.37
CA GLU A 263 -28.14 -18.61 9.08
C GLU A 263 -28.08 -17.07 9.14
N PRO A 264 -27.30 -16.40 8.27
CA PRO A 264 -27.17 -14.95 8.29
C PRO A 264 -28.42 -14.28 7.70
N PRO A 265 -28.99 -13.24 8.34
CA PRO A 265 -30.11 -12.50 7.77
C PRO A 265 -29.65 -11.61 6.61
N GLU A 266 -30.57 -11.31 5.68
CA GLU A 266 -30.33 -10.32 4.63
C GLU A 266 -30.09 -8.94 5.25
N CYS A 267 -28.99 -8.30 4.86
CA CYS A 267 -28.56 -7.04 5.47
C CYS A 267 -27.73 -6.18 4.52
N ALA A 268 -27.81 -4.87 4.70
CA ALA A 268 -26.89 -3.92 4.09
C ALA A 268 -25.59 -3.89 4.91
N ILE A 269 -24.48 -4.18 4.26
CA ILE A 269 -23.16 -4.30 4.88
C ILE A 269 -22.31 -3.13 4.43
N PHE A 270 -21.63 -2.50 5.36
CA PHE A 270 -20.55 -1.59 5.05
C PHE A 270 -19.27 -2.15 5.63
N ALA A 271 -18.32 -2.48 4.76
CA ALA A 271 -17.00 -2.93 5.15
C ALA A 271 -15.99 -1.82 4.86
N MET A 272 -15.11 -1.53 5.83
CA MET A 272 -14.12 -0.46 5.69
C MET A 272 -12.82 -0.85 6.35
N GLY A 273 -11.75 -0.25 5.87
CA GLY A 273 -10.41 -0.48 6.39
C GLY A 273 -9.40 0.35 5.65
N ARG A 274 -8.14 -0.07 5.75
CA ARG A 274 -7.02 0.54 5.01
C ARG A 274 -6.46 -0.46 4.02
N GLY A 275 -5.75 0.04 3.02
CA GLY A 275 -5.00 -0.79 2.08
C GLY A 275 -4.20 -1.89 2.80
N GLY A 276 -4.40 -3.14 2.39
CA GLY A 276 -3.75 -4.31 3.02
C GLY A 276 -4.56 -5.02 4.10
N THR A 277 -5.67 -4.43 4.59
CA THR A 277 -6.54 -5.08 5.61
C THR A 277 -7.52 -6.11 5.05
N GLY A 278 -7.57 -6.30 3.73
CA GLY A 278 -8.35 -7.37 3.10
C GLY A 278 -9.84 -7.06 2.86
N VAL A 279 -10.27 -5.80 2.99
CA VAL A 279 -11.67 -5.35 2.75
C VAL A 279 -12.20 -5.81 1.38
N VAL A 280 -11.45 -5.58 0.30
CA VAL A 280 -11.84 -5.99 -1.07
C VAL A 280 -11.98 -7.50 -1.20
N THR A 281 -11.15 -8.27 -0.47
CA THR A 281 -11.26 -9.73 -0.46
C THR A 281 -12.54 -10.17 0.23
N ILE A 282 -12.84 -9.60 1.40
CA ILE A 282 -14.06 -9.91 2.16
C ILE A 282 -15.31 -9.52 1.36
N SER A 283 -15.30 -8.34 0.71
CA SER A 283 -16.45 -7.87 -0.04
C SER A 283 -16.77 -8.77 -1.24
N HIS A 284 -15.76 -9.24 -1.96
CA HIS A 284 -15.94 -10.24 -3.00
C HIS A 284 -16.38 -11.60 -2.46
N LEU A 285 -15.83 -12.08 -1.34
CA LEU A 285 -16.24 -13.36 -0.75
C LEU A 285 -17.72 -13.36 -0.38
N ILE A 286 -18.19 -12.29 0.27
CA ILE A 286 -19.61 -12.12 0.61
C ILE A 286 -20.46 -12.08 -0.66
N ALA A 287 -20.03 -11.31 -1.67
CA ALA A 287 -20.76 -11.18 -2.93
C ALA A 287 -20.89 -12.52 -3.67
N TYR A 288 -19.78 -13.25 -3.82
CA TYR A 288 -19.80 -14.55 -4.46
C TYR A 288 -20.65 -15.58 -3.70
N ALA A 289 -20.59 -15.59 -2.37
CA ALA A 289 -21.42 -16.47 -1.56
C ALA A 289 -22.92 -16.19 -1.79
N ALA A 290 -23.34 -14.92 -1.72
CA ALA A 290 -24.72 -14.55 -1.96
C ALA A 290 -25.18 -14.84 -3.40
N MET A 291 -24.31 -14.65 -4.41
CA MET A 291 -24.61 -15.04 -5.79
C MET A 291 -24.78 -16.56 -5.96
N MET A 292 -24.00 -17.37 -5.25
CA MET A 292 -24.14 -18.84 -5.25
C MET A 292 -25.46 -19.29 -4.64
N GLU A 293 -26.04 -18.50 -3.72
CA GLU A 293 -27.38 -18.71 -3.16
C GLU A 293 -28.52 -18.18 -4.06
N GLY A 294 -28.20 -17.64 -5.24
CA GLY A 294 -29.19 -17.08 -6.16
C GLY A 294 -29.68 -15.67 -5.79
N LYS A 295 -29.01 -14.98 -4.86
CA LYS A 295 -29.33 -13.60 -4.47
C LYS A 295 -28.67 -12.59 -5.41
N TYR A 296 -29.26 -11.40 -5.49
CA TYR A 296 -28.71 -10.26 -6.20
C TYR A 296 -27.78 -9.47 -5.28
N VAL A 297 -26.59 -9.13 -5.77
CA VAL A 297 -25.58 -8.40 -5.00
C VAL A 297 -25.14 -7.13 -5.72
N TYR A 298 -25.13 -6.04 -4.98
CA TYR A 298 -24.54 -4.77 -5.41
C TYR A 298 -23.31 -4.51 -4.55
N LEU A 299 -22.16 -4.44 -5.22
CA LEU A 299 -20.86 -4.22 -4.61
C LEU A 299 -20.20 -3.02 -5.28
N SER A 300 -19.74 -2.07 -4.47
CA SER A 300 -18.87 -0.98 -4.94
C SER A 300 -17.66 -0.90 -4.04
N ASN A 301 -16.47 -1.14 -4.59
CA ASN A 301 -15.21 -1.00 -3.87
C ASN A 301 -14.61 0.38 -4.19
N ASN A 302 -14.52 1.25 -3.19
CA ASN A 302 -13.77 2.49 -3.27
C ASN A 302 -12.42 2.29 -2.60
N THR A 303 -11.33 2.43 -3.35
CA THR A 303 -9.97 2.14 -2.87
C THR A 303 -9.05 3.33 -3.08
N GLY A 304 -8.48 3.83 -1.99
CA GLY A 304 -7.32 4.71 -1.99
C GLY A 304 -6.01 3.95 -2.24
N LEU A 305 -4.89 4.65 -2.10
CA LEU A 305 -3.55 4.11 -2.37
C LEU A 305 -3.17 3.00 -1.39
N ALA A 306 -3.29 1.74 -1.82
CA ALA A 306 -3.14 0.58 -0.95
C ALA A 306 -1.76 0.48 -0.27
N GLN A 307 -0.68 0.94 -0.92
CA GLN A 307 0.70 0.83 -0.44
C GLN A 307 1.02 1.65 0.82
N LYS A 308 0.19 2.65 1.17
CA LYS A 308 0.37 3.49 2.37
C LYS A 308 -0.82 3.45 3.33
N GLY A 309 -1.62 2.39 3.22
CA GLY A 309 -2.87 2.26 3.97
C GLY A 309 -3.88 3.35 3.58
N GLY A 310 -4.00 3.66 2.29
CA GLY A 310 -5.10 4.49 1.80
C GLY A 310 -6.46 3.92 2.23
N PRO A 311 -7.50 4.77 2.34
CA PRO A 311 -8.82 4.34 2.79
C PRO A 311 -9.41 3.30 1.82
N VAL A 312 -10.08 2.30 2.35
CA VAL A 312 -10.84 1.32 1.56
C VAL A 312 -12.24 1.21 2.14
N GLU A 313 -13.23 1.33 1.27
CA GLU A 313 -14.65 1.28 1.61
C GLU A 313 -15.34 0.32 0.63
N ALA A 314 -16.22 -0.52 1.15
CA ALA A 314 -16.98 -1.51 0.41
C ALA A 314 -18.42 -1.58 0.94
N PRO A 315 -19.32 -0.72 0.44
CA PRO A 315 -20.76 -0.96 0.49
C PRO A 315 -21.13 -2.26 -0.23
N ILE A 316 -21.91 -3.10 0.45
CA ILE A 316 -22.44 -4.38 -0.07
C ILE A 316 -23.93 -4.44 0.27
N VAL A 317 -24.77 -4.58 -0.75
CA VAL A 317 -26.22 -4.75 -0.59
C VAL A 317 -26.61 -6.09 -1.20
N ILE A 318 -27.28 -6.91 -0.40
CA ILE A 318 -27.75 -8.25 -0.78
C ILE A 318 -29.28 -8.23 -0.79
N SER A 319 -29.90 -8.82 -1.82
CA SER A 319 -31.35 -8.86 -1.99
C SER A 319 -31.80 -10.18 -2.62
N SER A 320 -32.93 -10.71 -2.14
CA SER A 320 -33.64 -11.82 -2.80
C SER A 320 -34.31 -11.43 -4.13
N ALA A 321 -34.55 -10.15 -4.38
CA ALA A 321 -35.16 -9.63 -5.60
C ALA A 321 -34.19 -8.77 -6.40
N GLU A 322 -34.41 -8.66 -7.71
CA GLU A 322 -33.69 -7.71 -8.57
C GLU A 322 -33.92 -6.29 -8.06
N GLN A 323 -32.83 -5.57 -7.76
CA GLN A 323 -32.90 -4.19 -7.29
C GLN A 323 -32.67 -3.22 -8.46
N PRO A 324 -33.25 -2.02 -8.40
CA PRO A 324 -32.94 -0.97 -9.36
C PRO A 324 -31.46 -0.53 -9.26
N VAL A 325 -30.90 -0.04 -10.38
CA VAL A 325 -29.49 0.35 -10.54
C VAL A 325 -29.19 1.70 -9.86
N PHE A 326 -29.39 1.81 -8.54
CA PHE A 326 -28.87 2.95 -7.76
C PHE A 326 -27.96 2.47 -6.63
N ASN A 327 -26.69 2.87 -6.73
CA ASN A 327 -25.55 2.17 -6.14
C ASN A 327 -24.96 2.95 -4.96
N ARG A 328 -25.77 3.24 -3.94
CA ARG A 328 -25.24 3.91 -2.74
C ARG A 328 -25.99 3.47 -1.49
N LEU A 329 -25.23 3.05 -0.48
CA LEU A 329 -25.75 3.06 0.88
C LEU A 329 -26.20 4.48 1.21
N PHE A 330 -27.42 4.65 1.68
CA PHE A 330 -27.84 5.93 2.22
C PHE A 330 -27.33 6.08 3.67
N PRO A 331 -27.14 7.32 4.15
CA PRO A 331 -26.83 7.59 5.55
C PRO A 331 -27.81 6.88 6.50
N GLY A 332 -27.29 6.24 7.53
CA GLY A 332 -28.07 5.49 8.53
C GLY A 332 -28.70 4.16 8.06
N GLU A 333 -28.41 3.68 6.86
CA GLU A 333 -29.04 2.45 6.33
C GLU A 333 -28.21 1.17 6.50
N VAL A 334 -27.02 1.25 7.09
CA VAL A 334 -26.20 0.06 7.30
C VAL A 334 -26.79 -0.80 8.42
N ASP A 335 -26.91 -2.09 8.17
CA ASP A 335 -27.30 -3.08 9.16
C ASP A 335 -26.05 -3.67 9.85
N LEU A 336 -25.02 -4.03 9.07
CA LEU A 336 -23.77 -4.61 9.54
C LEU A 336 -22.57 -3.72 9.20
N TYR A 337 -21.87 -3.23 10.22
CA TYR A 337 -20.71 -2.33 10.09
C TYR A 337 -19.41 -3.08 10.41
N LEU A 338 -18.64 -3.43 9.37
CA LEU A 338 -17.41 -4.23 9.46
C LEU A 338 -16.17 -3.33 9.39
N GLY A 339 -15.62 -2.96 10.54
CA GLY A 339 -14.41 -2.14 10.66
C GLY A 339 -13.13 -2.98 10.73
N PHE A 340 -12.41 -3.12 9.62
CA PHE A 340 -11.10 -3.81 9.60
C PHE A 340 -9.94 -2.92 10.09
N ASP A 341 -10.20 -1.65 10.35
CA ASP A 341 -9.26 -0.66 10.86
C ASP A 341 -10.01 0.30 11.81
N LEU A 342 -9.49 0.48 13.02
CA LEU A 342 -10.17 1.24 14.08
C LEU A 342 -10.27 2.73 13.75
N LEU A 343 -9.22 3.33 13.17
CA LEU A 343 -9.23 4.74 12.78
C LEU A 343 -10.32 4.98 11.75
N ARG A 344 -10.32 4.19 10.66
CA ARG A 344 -11.32 4.28 9.59
C ARG A 344 -12.74 4.09 10.12
N ALA A 345 -12.96 3.09 10.97
CA ALA A 345 -14.26 2.82 11.56
C ALA A 345 -14.79 4.00 12.41
N SER A 346 -13.91 4.81 12.97
CA SER A 346 -14.27 5.97 13.81
C SER A 346 -14.40 7.30 13.04
N GLU A 347 -14.12 7.31 11.73
CA GLU A 347 -14.18 8.55 10.95
C GLU A 347 -15.62 9.01 10.66
N PRO A 348 -15.92 10.32 10.75
CA PRO A 348 -17.26 10.85 10.48
C PRO A 348 -17.83 10.46 9.12
N ASP A 349 -16.98 10.39 8.09
CA ASP A 349 -17.38 10.01 6.74
C ASP A 349 -17.84 8.56 6.61
N ASN A 350 -17.41 7.68 7.52
CA ASN A 350 -17.88 6.30 7.59
C ASN A 350 -19.04 6.17 8.59
N LEU A 351 -18.96 6.86 9.73
CA LEU A 351 -20.00 6.83 10.78
C LEU A 351 -21.36 7.33 10.29
N LYS A 352 -21.41 8.23 9.29
CA LYS A 352 -22.67 8.74 8.71
C LYS A 352 -23.57 7.64 8.13
N TYR A 353 -23.02 6.47 7.79
CA TYR A 353 -23.80 5.34 7.26
C TYR A 353 -24.42 4.47 8.36
N ALA A 354 -24.00 4.65 9.61
CA ALA A 354 -24.52 3.94 10.76
C ALA A 354 -25.69 4.68 11.43
N ALA A 355 -26.56 3.93 12.10
CA ALA A 355 -27.65 4.44 12.95
C ALA A 355 -27.75 3.61 14.24
N PRO A 356 -27.93 4.25 15.42
CA PRO A 356 -28.05 3.55 16.70
C PRO A 356 -29.18 2.51 16.77
N GLU A 357 -30.24 2.70 16.01
CA GLU A 357 -31.43 1.83 16.01
C GLU A 357 -31.30 0.63 15.06
N ARG A 358 -30.28 0.60 14.21
CA ARG A 358 -30.18 -0.36 13.09
C ARG A 358 -28.83 -1.05 12.97
N THR A 359 -27.75 -0.32 13.19
CA THR A 359 -26.41 -0.76 12.81
C THR A 359 -25.71 -1.50 13.92
N ARG A 360 -25.24 -2.72 13.68
CA ARG A 360 -24.36 -3.42 14.63
C ARG A 360 -22.93 -3.45 14.11
N ALA A 361 -21.98 -3.05 14.96
CA ALA A 361 -20.58 -2.94 14.58
C ALA A 361 -19.74 -4.14 15.04
N PHE A 362 -18.88 -4.59 14.13
CA PHE A 362 -17.82 -5.56 14.36
C PHE A 362 -16.52 -4.90 13.93
N VAL A 363 -15.65 -4.58 14.88
CA VAL A 363 -14.48 -3.74 14.63
C VAL A 363 -13.22 -4.37 15.16
N SER A 364 -12.20 -4.42 14.30
CA SER A 364 -10.84 -4.75 14.69
C SER A 364 -10.27 -3.62 15.54
N THR A 365 -9.76 -3.97 16.72
CA THR A 365 -9.09 -3.04 17.64
C THR A 365 -7.58 -2.97 17.44
N ALA A 366 -7.06 -3.69 16.43
CA ALA A 366 -5.65 -3.64 16.09
C ALA A 366 -5.23 -2.20 15.75
N GLU A 367 -4.20 -1.72 16.44
CA GLU A 367 -3.66 -0.36 16.25
C GLU A 367 -2.73 -0.35 15.02
N ILE A 368 -3.29 0.11 13.90
CA ILE A 368 -2.61 0.20 12.61
C ILE A 368 -2.37 1.68 12.30
N ALA A 369 -1.15 2.15 12.60
CA ALA A 369 -0.74 3.52 12.34
C ALA A 369 -0.82 3.89 10.84
N ASN A 370 -1.18 5.14 10.56
CA ASN A 370 -1.17 5.67 9.21
C ASN A 370 0.24 6.12 8.77
N ALA A 371 0.38 6.53 7.51
CA ALA A 371 1.68 6.92 6.97
C ALA A 371 2.29 8.10 7.73
N GLU A 372 1.46 9.04 8.18
CA GLU A 372 1.88 10.21 8.95
C GLU A 372 2.33 9.81 10.36
N MET A 373 1.51 9.02 11.07
CA MET A 373 1.84 8.46 12.39
C MET A 373 3.14 7.64 12.34
N ASN A 374 3.33 6.81 11.29
CA ASN A 374 4.56 6.03 11.15
C ASN A 374 5.78 6.90 10.88
N ARG A 375 5.66 8.06 10.24
CA ARG A 375 6.81 8.95 10.04
C ARG A 375 7.11 9.79 11.27
N ASN A 376 6.08 10.12 12.03
CA ASN A 376 6.15 11.03 13.17
C ASN A 376 5.58 10.39 14.45
N PRO A 377 6.01 9.18 14.87
CA PRO A 377 5.34 8.40 15.92
C PRO A 377 5.31 9.09 17.28
N ARG A 378 6.30 9.95 17.58
CA ARG A 378 6.34 10.75 18.81
C ARG A 378 5.43 11.98 18.79
N MET A 379 5.22 12.57 17.62
CA MET A 379 4.41 13.78 17.46
C MET A 379 2.94 13.44 17.18
N GLN A 380 2.69 12.29 16.57
CA GLN A 380 1.36 11.78 16.24
C GLN A 380 1.24 10.33 16.71
N PRO A 381 1.11 10.11 18.04
CA PRO A 381 0.84 8.78 18.56
C PRO A 381 -0.52 8.27 18.07
N PHE A 382 -0.71 6.96 18.15
CA PHE A 382 -2.02 6.38 17.86
C PHE A 382 -3.05 6.93 18.88
N PRO A 383 -4.23 7.41 18.44
CA PRO A 383 -5.24 7.94 19.33
C PRO A 383 -5.75 6.87 20.30
N ASP A 384 -6.22 7.30 21.47
CA ASP A 384 -6.75 6.39 22.48
C ASP A 384 -7.86 5.50 21.91
N ALA A 385 -7.63 4.18 21.92
CA ALA A 385 -8.54 3.22 21.31
C ALA A 385 -9.93 3.22 21.97
N ALA A 386 -10.06 3.59 23.26
CA ALA A 386 -11.35 3.65 23.93
C ALA A 386 -12.16 4.87 23.46
N GLN A 387 -11.52 6.01 23.19
CA GLN A 387 -12.17 7.17 22.58
C GLN A 387 -12.68 6.86 21.17
N LEU A 388 -11.88 6.17 20.35
CA LEU A 388 -12.30 5.75 19.00
C LEU A 388 -13.50 4.80 19.05
N ARG A 389 -13.52 3.84 19.98
CA ARG A 389 -14.68 2.96 20.22
C ARG A 389 -15.90 3.75 20.66
N ALA A 390 -15.74 4.71 21.57
CA ALA A 390 -16.84 5.55 22.03
C ALA A 390 -17.48 6.38 20.91
N LEU A 391 -16.72 6.78 19.88
CA LEU A 391 -17.28 7.42 18.68
C LEU A 391 -18.16 6.45 17.88
N ILE A 392 -17.70 5.21 17.71
CA ILE A 392 -18.44 4.16 17.00
C ILE A 392 -19.73 3.82 17.77
N ASP A 393 -19.63 3.59 19.08
CA ASP A 393 -20.76 3.26 19.96
C ASP A 393 -21.84 4.34 19.98
N ARG A 394 -21.50 5.62 19.75
CA ARG A 394 -22.48 6.71 19.66
C ARG A 394 -23.33 6.66 18.40
N CYS A 395 -22.82 6.06 17.32
CA CYS A 395 -23.48 6.02 16.02
C CYS A 395 -24.07 4.65 15.68
N THR A 396 -23.88 3.65 16.55
CA THR A 396 -24.26 2.26 16.31
C THR A 396 -25.08 1.72 17.48
N SER A 397 -25.70 0.56 17.27
CA SER A 397 -26.52 -0.11 18.27
C SER A 397 -25.68 -0.65 19.43
N LYS A 398 -26.38 -1.09 20.47
CA LYS A 398 -25.76 -1.77 21.61
C LYS A 398 -25.28 -3.17 21.17
N ASP A 399 -24.38 -3.77 21.95
CA ASP A 399 -23.82 -5.11 21.70
C ASP A 399 -22.88 -5.22 20.48
N ASN A 400 -22.15 -4.12 20.21
CA ASN A 400 -21.01 -4.12 19.29
C ASN A 400 -19.91 -5.09 19.75
N ILE A 401 -19.17 -5.66 18.79
CA ILE A 401 -18.08 -6.59 19.05
C ILE A 401 -16.76 -5.98 18.61
N TYR A 402 -15.82 -5.91 19.55
CA TYR A 402 -14.49 -5.39 19.37
C TYR A 402 -13.47 -6.50 19.60
N LEU A 403 -12.64 -6.79 18.58
CA LEU A 403 -11.68 -7.89 18.64
C LEU A 403 -10.30 -7.39 18.21
N ASP A 404 -9.23 -7.78 18.91
CA ASP A 404 -7.89 -7.62 18.35
C ASP A 404 -7.65 -8.75 17.33
N THR A 405 -8.08 -8.50 16.10
CA THR A 405 -8.05 -9.52 15.04
C THR A 405 -6.64 -9.89 14.62
N TYR A 406 -5.66 -9.00 14.81
CA TYR A 406 -4.26 -9.25 14.49
C TYR A 406 -3.63 -10.14 15.54
N TRP A 407 -3.79 -9.80 16.81
CA TRP A 407 -3.31 -10.63 17.91
C TRP A 407 -3.93 -12.04 17.87
N LEU A 408 -5.24 -12.14 17.62
CA LEU A 408 -5.92 -13.42 17.46
C LEU A 408 -5.36 -14.22 16.27
N ALA A 409 -5.14 -13.58 15.11
CA ALA A 409 -4.61 -14.24 13.92
C ALA A 409 -3.17 -14.74 14.15
N GLU A 410 -2.32 -13.96 14.80
CA GLU A 410 -0.97 -14.36 15.16
C GLU A 410 -0.96 -15.53 16.16
N ARG A 411 -1.82 -15.48 17.20
CA ARG A 411 -1.90 -16.54 18.22
C ARG A 411 -2.45 -17.86 17.68
N LEU A 412 -3.41 -17.80 16.76
CA LEU A 412 -4.05 -19.00 16.19
C LEU A 412 -3.28 -19.53 14.98
N PHE A 413 -2.89 -18.66 14.06
CA PHE A 413 -2.36 -19.06 12.75
C PHE A 413 -0.90 -18.69 12.53
N SER A 414 -0.26 -17.99 13.48
CA SER A 414 1.09 -17.44 13.34
C SER A 414 1.24 -16.55 12.09
N ASP A 415 0.15 -15.87 11.72
CA ASP A 415 0.07 -15.03 10.53
C ASP A 415 -1.10 -14.05 10.67
N THR A 416 -0.90 -12.77 10.33
CA THR A 416 -1.96 -11.76 10.38
C THR A 416 -2.89 -11.80 9.17
N ILE A 417 -2.57 -12.59 8.13
CA ILE A 417 -3.35 -12.63 6.88
C ILE A 417 -4.80 -13.06 7.09
N PHE A 418 -5.10 -13.78 8.18
CA PHE A 418 -6.44 -14.26 8.53
C PHE A 418 -7.21 -13.31 9.44
N ALA A 419 -6.65 -12.16 9.81
CA ALA A 419 -7.31 -11.18 10.69
C ALA A 419 -8.67 -10.73 10.13
N ASN A 420 -8.77 -10.54 8.82
CA ASN A 420 -10.01 -10.21 8.14
C ASN A 420 -11.07 -11.34 8.21
N MET A 421 -10.65 -12.60 8.04
CA MET A 421 -11.53 -13.76 8.13
C MET A 421 -12.02 -13.99 9.56
N LEU A 422 -11.19 -13.70 10.57
CA LEU A 422 -11.61 -13.77 11.97
C LEU A 422 -12.72 -12.77 12.28
N LEU A 423 -12.61 -11.54 11.80
CA LEU A 423 -13.67 -10.53 12.00
C LEU A 423 -14.96 -10.92 11.28
N LEU A 424 -14.85 -11.39 10.02
CA LEU A 424 -16.00 -11.88 9.26
C LEU A 424 -16.65 -13.07 9.95
N GLY A 425 -15.87 -14.03 10.45
CA GLY A 425 -16.38 -15.20 11.16
C GLY A 425 -17.07 -14.83 12.48
N ALA A 426 -16.56 -13.84 13.20
CA ALA A 426 -17.21 -13.31 14.39
C ALA A 426 -18.54 -12.61 14.04
N ALA A 427 -18.56 -11.82 12.97
CA ALA A 427 -19.79 -11.21 12.45
C ALA A 427 -20.81 -12.27 12.05
N TYR A 428 -20.40 -13.30 11.30
CA TYR A 428 -21.28 -14.38 10.87
C TYR A 428 -21.95 -15.09 12.05
N GLN A 429 -21.19 -15.42 13.11
CA GLN A 429 -21.71 -16.15 14.26
C GLN A 429 -22.57 -15.31 15.20
N ALA A 430 -22.19 -14.05 15.42
CA ALA A 430 -22.80 -13.24 16.47
C ALA A 430 -23.82 -12.23 15.94
N TYR A 431 -23.82 -11.94 14.64
CA TYR A 431 -24.71 -10.93 14.09
C TYR A 431 -26.18 -11.32 14.26
N LYS A 432 -26.93 -10.38 14.81
CA LYS A 432 -28.38 -10.40 14.94
C LYS A 432 -28.83 -8.99 14.65
N ARG A 433 -29.84 -8.85 13.79
CA ARG A 433 -30.41 -7.54 13.46
C ARG A 433 -30.96 -6.90 14.74
N PRO A 434 -30.60 -5.64 15.07
CA PRO A 434 -31.20 -4.95 16.20
C PRO A 434 -32.74 -4.89 16.06
N PRO A 435 -33.49 -4.97 17.16
CA PRO A 435 -34.95 -4.84 17.11
C PRO A 435 -35.31 -3.44 16.61
N LEU A 436 -36.00 -3.37 15.46
CA LEU A 436 -36.49 -2.11 14.90
C LEU A 436 -37.42 -1.44 15.92
N SER A 437 -37.09 -0.21 16.33
CA SER A 437 -37.88 0.54 17.32
C SER A 437 -39.24 1.01 16.80
N LYS A 438 -39.56 0.78 15.52
CA LYS A 438 -40.90 0.91 14.90
C LYS A 438 -40.94 0.12 13.58
N PRO A 439 -42.07 -0.52 13.22
CA PRO A 439 -42.25 -1.04 11.87
C PRO A 439 -42.21 0.14 10.88
N LEU A 440 -41.45 -0.01 9.80
CA LEU A 440 -41.55 0.85 8.62
C LEU A 440 -42.97 0.65 8.06
N SER A 441 -43.85 1.62 8.33
CA SER A 441 -45.21 1.70 7.79
C SER A 441 -45.24 2.32 6.42
#